data_AF-A0AAE9UNP2-F1
#
_entry.id   AF-A0AAE9UNP2-F1
#
_cell.length_a   1.000
_cell.length_b   1.000
_cell.length_c   1.000
_cell.angle_alpha   90.00
_cell.angle_beta   90.00
_cell.angle_gamma   90.00
#
_symmetry.space_group_name_H-M   'P 1'
#
loop_
_entity.id
_entity.type
_entity.pdbx_description
1 polymer ?
#
loop_
_entity_poly.entity_id
_entity_poly.type
_entity_poly.pdbx_seq_one_letter_code
_entity_poly.pdbx_strand_id
1 'polypeptide(L)'
;MKTLQLSGKPYPIYEEGKITKTEVRLVGDSGLFIPVELIGDQTAKEADDLVDMALKAFVREYVTEYAVAESVQKVEILNEKVKEYDKQMAAMQAKGEQAIKGNKAKVDKAVVELTELVMSSLAGLTMPEVSGKE
;
A
#
# COMPACT_ATOMS: atom_id res chain seq x y z
N MET A 1 2.27 -21.80 -30.09
CA MET A 1 2.14 -20.36 -29.79
C MET A 1 1.19 -19.78 -30.81
N LYS A 2 0.23 -18.94 -30.41
CA LYS A 2 -0.61 -18.24 -31.40
C LYS A 2 0.29 -17.26 -32.16
N THR A 3 0.41 -17.42 -33.46
CA THR A 3 1.26 -16.57 -34.30
C THR A 3 0.41 -15.41 -34.80
N LEU A 4 0.90 -14.18 -34.62
CA LEU A 4 0.31 -12.99 -35.22
C LEU A 4 1.04 -12.72 -36.54
N GLN A 5 0.28 -12.43 -37.58
CA GLN A 5 0.79 -12.15 -38.92
C GLN A 5 0.35 -10.77 -39.38
N LEU A 6 1.13 -10.16 -40.26
CA LEU A 6 0.78 -8.89 -40.88
C LEU A 6 -0.39 -9.08 -41.86
N SER A 7 -1.43 -8.27 -41.69
CA SER A 7 -2.58 -8.18 -42.58
C SER A 7 -2.34 -7.13 -43.66
N GLY A 8 -1.96 -7.58 -44.84
CA GLY A 8 -1.77 -6.68 -45.99
C GLY A 8 -0.59 -5.73 -45.82
N LYS A 9 -0.64 -4.59 -46.51
CA LYS A 9 0.44 -3.60 -46.49
C LYS A 9 0.23 -2.57 -45.36
N PRO A 10 1.32 -2.09 -44.74
CA PRO A 10 1.26 -0.98 -43.80
C PRO A 10 0.65 0.27 -44.47
N TYR A 11 -0.20 0.97 -43.75
CA TYR A 11 -0.94 2.12 -44.27
C TYR A 11 -0.33 3.43 -43.73
N PRO A 12 0.25 4.30 -44.57
CA PRO A 12 0.80 5.56 -44.13
C PRO A 12 -0.30 6.55 -43.77
N ILE A 13 -0.16 7.19 -42.61
CA ILE A 13 -1.02 8.26 -42.11
C ILE A 13 -0.29 9.57 -42.29
N TYR A 14 -0.94 10.51 -42.98
CA TYR A 14 -0.37 11.80 -43.34
C TYR A 14 -0.94 12.91 -42.47
N GLU A 15 -0.06 13.75 -41.94
CA GLU A 15 -0.40 15.06 -41.39
C GLU A 15 0.43 16.11 -42.11
N GLU A 16 -0.22 17.20 -42.56
CA GLU A 16 0.44 18.30 -43.27
C GLU A 16 1.27 17.85 -44.49
N GLY A 17 0.84 16.77 -45.16
CA GLY A 17 1.52 16.22 -46.34
C GLY A 17 2.77 15.40 -46.04
N LYS A 18 3.08 15.13 -44.76
CA LYS A 18 4.17 14.24 -44.33
C LYS A 18 3.60 13.01 -43.64
N ILE A 19 4.24 11.86 -43.85
CA ILE A 19 3.88 10.64 -43.12
C ILE A 19 4.31 10.82 -41.67
N THR A 20 3.35 10.94 -40.75
CA THR A 20 3.62 11.09 -39.31
C THR A 20 3.45 9.78 -38.57
N LYS A 21 2.60 8.87 -39.07
CA LYS A 21 2.38 7.54 -38.51
C LYS A 21 2.17 6.51 -39.61
N THR A 22 2.27 5.24 -39.24
CA THR A 22 1.98 4.10 -40.10
C THR A 22 1.08 3.12 -39.35
N GLU A 23 -0.11 2.86 -39.86
CA GLU A 23 -1.00 1.83 -39.33
C GLU A 23 -0.58 0.44 -39.81
N VAL A 24 -0.42 -0.47 -38.86
CA VAL A 24 -0.08 -1.87 -39.07
C VAL A 24 -1.22 -2.73 -38.53
N ARG A 25 -1.65 -3.72 -39.30
CA ARG A 25 -2.76 -4.61 -38.93
C ARG A 25 -2.22 -5.99 -38.64
N LEU A 26 -2.40 -6.48 -37.42
CA LEU A 26 -2.02 -7.84 -37.06
C LEU A 26 -3.26 -8.74 -37.06
N VAL A 27 -3.14 -9.94 -37.61
CA VAL A 27 -4.17 -10.97 -37.57
C VAL A 27 -3.64 -12.22 -36.87
N GLY A 28 -4.47 -12.82 -36.02
CA GLY A 28 -4.20 -14.15 -35.46
C GLY A 28 -5.12 -15.20 -36.05
N ASP A 29 -4.68 -16.46 -35.99
CA ASP A 29 -5.38 -17.63 -36.54
C ASP A 29 -6.84 -17.80 -36.06
N SER A 30 -7.19 -17.21 -34.92
CA SER A 30 -8.54 -17.27 -34.33
C SER A 30 -9.44 -16.09 -34.71
N GLY A 31 -9.13 -15.35 -35.78
CA GLY A 31 -9.88 -14.16 -36.18
C GLY A 31 -9.59 -12.93 -35.31
N LEU A 32 -8.52 -12.96 -34.51
CA LEU A 32 -8.04 -11.82 -33.76
C LEU A 32 -7.51 -10.77 -34.73
N PHE A 33 -7.98 -9.54 -34.64
CA PHE A 33 -7.54 -8.43 -35.48
C PHE A 33 -7.12 -7.25 -34.60
N ILE A 34 -5.88 -6.80 -34.75
CA ILE A 34 -5.30 -5.73 -33.93
C ILE A 34 -4.72 -4.66 -34.87
N PRO A 35 -5.39 -3.51 -35.02
CA PRO A 35 -4.79 -2.34 -35.65
C PRO A 35 -3.87 -1.63 -34.66
N VAL A 36 -2.65 -1.28 -35.09
CA VAL A 36 -1.65 -0.59 -34.29
C VAL A 36 -1.06 0.57 -35.08
N GLU A 37 -1.05 1.77 -34.51
CA GLU A 37 -0.36 2.92 -35.10
C GLU A 37 1.09 2.98 -34.64
N LEU A 38 2.03 2.91 -35.59
CA LEU A 38 3.44 3.13 -35.35
C LEU A 38 3.81 4.58 -35.67
N ILE A 39 4.68 5.18 -34.87
CA ILE A 39 5.17 6.53 -35.12
C ILE A 39 6.16 6.52 -36.29
N GLY A 40 6.00 7.50 -37.19
CA GLY A 40 6.84 7.69 -38.37
C GLY A 40 6.45 6.81 -39.56
N ASP A 41 7.24 6.94 -40.62
CA ASP A 41 7.12 6.12 -41.83
C ASP A 41 7.77 4.74 -41.63
N GLN A 42 6.94 3.70 -41.60
CA GLN A 42 7.37 2.30 -41.50
C GLN A 42 6.97 1.52 -42.76
N THR A 43 6.57 2.20 -43.85
CA THR A 43 6.03 1.54 -45.05
C THR A 43 7.04 0.68 -45.80
N ALA A 44 8.33 0.97 -45.64
CA ALA A 44 9.44 0.26 -46.30
C ALA A 44 10.02 -0.90 -45.48
N LYS A 45 9.46 -1.21 -44.31
CA LYS A 45 9.99 -2.26 -43.44
C LYS A 45 9.43 -3.64 -43.78
N GLU A 46 10.21 -4.64 -43.42
CA GLU A 46 9.85 -6.05 -43.58
C GLU A 46 8.68 -6.43 -42.65
N ALA A 47 7.91 -7.43 -43.06
CA ALA A 47 6.72 -7.85 -42.34
C ALA A 47 7.02 -8.30 -40.89
N ASP A 48 8.11 -9.03 -40.68
CA ASP A 48 8.51 -9.51 -39.34
C ASP A 48 8.87 -8.35 -38.40
N ASP A 49 9.57 -7.33 -38.92
CA ASP A 49 9.90 -6.12 -38.16
C ASP A 49 8.64 -5.32 -37.80
N LEU A 50 7.68 -5.24 -38.73
CA LEU A 50 6.39 -4.58 -38.51
C LEU A 50 5.57 -5.28 -37.42
N VAL A 51 5.58 -6.61 -37.39
CA VAL A 51 4.91 -7.40 -36.34
C VAL A 51 5.56 -7.14 -34.98
N ASP A 52 6.89 -7.19 -34.87
CA ASP A 52 7.58 -6.94 -33.59
C ASP A 52 7.39 -5.50 -33.08
N MET A 53 7.46 -4.50 -33.96
CA MET A 53 7.21 -3.12 -33.56
C MET A 53 5.75 -2.90 -33.16
N ALA A 54 4.79 -3.46 -33.89
CA ALA A 54 3.37 -3.36 -33.54
C ALA A 54 3.08 -4.03 -32.20
N LEU A 55 3.68 -5.19 -31.92
CA LEU A 55 3.59 -5.84 -30.62
C LEU A 55 4.21 -5.00 -29.50
N LYS A 56 5.39 -4.42 -29.72
CA LYS A 56 6.04 -3.54 -28.74
C LYS A 56 5.25 -2.27 -28.49
N ALA A 57 4.68 -1.66 -29.52
CA ALA A 57 3.82 -0.48 -29.40
C ALA A 57 2.55 -0.82 -28.64
N PHE A 58 1.87 -1.91 -29.01
CA PHE A 58 0.69 -2.41 -28.33
C PHE A 58 0.96 -2.72 -26.85
N VAL A 59 2.06 -3.43 -26.54
CA VAL A 59 2.47 -3.69 -25.15
C VAL A 59 2.80 -2.39 -24.42
N ARG A 60 3.49 -1.44 -25.05
CA ARG A 60 3.79 -0.14 -24.42
C ARG A 60 2.53 0.67 -24.16
N GLU A 61 1.55 0.68 -25.04
CA GLU A 61 0.32 1.41 -24.78
C GLU A 61 -0.48 0.71 -23.68
N TYR A 62 -0.81 -0.56 -23.86
CA TYR A 62 -1.69 -1.28 -22.96
C TYR A 62 -1.02 -1.71 -21.65
N VAL A 63 0.19 -2.27 -21.66
CA VAL A 63 0.83 -2.76 -20.42
C VAL A 63 1.36 -1.62 -19.57
N THR A 64 1.84 -0.52 -20.15
CA THR A 64 2.29 0.61 -19.32
C THR A 64 1.11 1.35 -18.71
N GLU A 65 -0.01 1.50 -19.43
CA GLU A 65 -1.24 2.04 -18.85
C GLU A 65 -1.80 1.15 -17.75
N TYR A 66 -1.86 -0.18 -17.96
CA TYR A 66 -2.32 -1.12 -16.93
C TYR A 66 -1.36 -1.21 -15.74
N ALA A 67 -0.04 -1.21 -15.95
CA ALA A 67 0.94 -1.27 -14.87
C ALA A 67 0.91 0.00 -14.00
N VAL A 68 0.66 1.17 -14.61
CA VAL A 68 0.44 2.41 -13.87
C VAL A 68 -0.88 2.35 -13.10
N ALA A 69 -1.97 1.90 -13.73
CA ALA A 69 -3.28 1.80 -13.08
C ALA A 69 -3.28 0.82 -11.89
N GLU A 70 -2.65 -0.36 -12.03
CA GLU A 70 -2.57 -1.37 -10.97
C GLU A 70 -1.63 -0.93 -9.84
N SER A 71 -0.57 -0.17 -10.16
CA SER A 71 0.34 0.40 -9.16
C SER A 71 -0.32 1.50 -8.34
N VAL A 72 -1.12 2.36 -8.96
CA VAL A 72 -1.90 3.41 -8.26
C VAL A 72 -2.90 2.78 -7.29
N GLN A 73 -3.66 1.75 -7.72
CA GLN A 73 -4.57 1.04 -6.83
C GLN A 73 -3.85 0.36 -5.65
N LYS A 74 -2.69 -0.26 -5.88
CA LYS A 74 -1.91 -0.88 -4.79
C LYS A 74 -1.40 0.17 -3.81
N VAL A 75 -0.94 1.34 -4.28
CA VAL A 75 -0.50 2.44 -3.43
C VAL A 75 -1.65 3.00 -2.59
N GLU A 76 -2.85 3.17 -3.16
CA GLU A 76 -4.02 3.64 -2.42
C GLU A 76 -4.42 2.65 -1.32
N ILE A 77 -4.48 1.34 -1.61
CA ILE A 77 -4.76 0.29 -0.63
C ILE A 77 -3.70 0.26 0.48
N LEU A 78 -2.42 0.42 0.14
CA LEU A 78 -1.33 0.53 1.10
C LEU A 78 -1.48 1.77 2.00
N ASN A 79 -1.88 2.91 1.43
CA ASN A 79 -2.09 4.15 2.17
C ASN A 79 -3.27 4.05 3.15
N GLU A 80 -4.35 3.38 2.76
CA GLU A 80 -5.47 3.10 3.65
C GLU A 80 -5.07 2.17 4.80
N LYS A 81 -4.31 1.11 4.51
CA LYS A 81 -3.79 0.21 5.55
C LYS A 81 -2.85 0.92 6.51
N VAL A 82 -1.97 1.81 6.04
CA VAL A 82 -1.09 2.61 6.91
C VAL A 82 -1.91 3.51 7.84
N LYS A 83 -2.95 4.18 7.32
CA LYS A 83 -3.87 4.98 8.16
C LYS A 83 -4.61 4.15 9.21
N GLU A 84 -4.96 2.91 8.86
CA GLU A 84 -5.60 1.99 9.80
C GLU A 84 -4.62 1.50 10.88
N TYR A 85 -3.37 1.19 10.50
CA TYR A 85 -2.30 0.87 11.43
C TYR A 85 -1.97 2.03 12.38
N ASP A 86 -1.90 3.27 11.88
CA ASP A 86 -1.68 4.46 12.73
C ASP A 86 -2.83 4.66 13.72
N LYS A 87 -4.08 4.47 13.28
CA LYS A 87 -5.24 4.52 14.19
C LYS A 87 -5.19 3.43 15.26
N GLN A 88 -4.79 2.21 14.89
CA GLN A 88 -4.65 1.11 15.85
C GLN A 88 -3.50 1.34 16.84
N MET A 89 -2.36 1.88 16.38
CA MET A 89 -1.25 2.25 17.26
C MET A 89 -1.61 3.38 18.21
N ALA A 90 -2.31 4.42 17.74
CA ALA A 90 -2.81 5.50 18.60
C ALA A 90 -3.81 4.97 19.65
N ALA A 91 -4.70 4.06 19.27
CA ALA A 91 -5.63 3.42 20.20
C ALA A 91 -4.92 2.52 21.23
N MET A 92 -3.85 1.85 20.83
CA MET A 92 -3.04 1.02 21.72
C MET A 92 -2.22 1.86 22.71
N GLN A 93 -1.64 2.97 22.27
CA GLN A 93 -0.96 3.93 23.16
C GLN A 93 -1.93 4.56 24.17
N ALA A 94 -3.12 4.98 23.72
CA ALA A 94 -4.14 5.54 24.61
C ALA A 94 -4.61 4.53 25.68
N LYS A 95 -4.78 3.25 25.32
CA LYS A 95 -5.09 2.17 26.28
C LYS A 95 -3.93 1.91 27.24
N GLY A 96 -2.69 1.95 26.76
CA GLY A 96 -1.48 1.81 27.58
C GLY A 96 -1.37 2.92 28.62
N GLU A 97 -1.57 4.18 28.22
CA GLU A 97 -1.53 5.32 29.14
C GLU A 97 -2.64 5.28 30.19
N GLN A 98 -3.86 4.87 29.81
CA GLN A 98 -4.95 4.67 30.77
C GLN A 98 -4.65 3.55 31.77
N ALA A 99 -4.06 2.44 31.32
CA ALA A 99 -3.66 1.34 32.19
C ALA A 99 -2.55 1.75 33.17
N ILE A 100 -1.57 2.53 32.71
CA ILE A 100 -0.49 3.07 33.55
C ILE A 100 -1.06 4.03 34.60
N LYS A 101 -1.93 4.97 34.22
CA LYS A 101 -2.58 5.90 35.16
C LYS A 101 -3.45 5.16 36.18
N GLY A 102 -4.21 4.15 35.76
CA GLY A 102 -5.04 3.33 36.64
C GLY A 102 -4.21 2.50 37.63
N ASN A 103 -3.10 1.91 37.18
CA ASN A 103 -2.20 1.17 38.07
C ASN A 103 -1.47 2.10 39.04
N LYS A 104 -1.04 3.27 38.61
CA LYS A 104 -0.40 4.27 39.48
C LYS A 104 -1.35 4.69 40.62
N ALA A 105 -2.61 4.99 40.30
CA ALA A 105 -3.61 5.34 41.31
C ALA A 105 -3.89 4.22 42.33
N LYS A 106 -3.86 2.95 41.89
CA LYS A 106 -4.00 1.80 42.80
C LYS A 106 -2.80 1.63 43.71
N VAL A 107 -1.59 1.82 43.17
CA VAL A 107 -0.34 1.77 43.96
C VAL A 107 -0.32 2.89 44.98
N ASP A 108 -0.65 4.12 44.58
CA ASP A 108 -0.70 5.28 45.50
C ASP A 108 -1.71 5.03 46.63
N LYS A 109 -2.89 4.49 46.32
CA LYS A 109 -3.89 4.12 47.33
C LYS A 109 -3.39 3.02 48.28
N ALA A 110 -2.75 1.98 47.75
CA ALA A 110 -2.19 0.89 48.58
C ALA A 110 -1.06 1.38 49.50
N VAL A 111 -0.25 2.33 49.05
CA VAL A 111 0.82 2.95 49.88
C VAL A 111 0.22 3.75 51.03
N VAL A 112 -0.86 4.51 50.80
CA VAL A 112 -1.56 5.25 51.86
C VAL A 112 -2.15 4.29 52.90
N GLU A 113 -2.89 3.27 52.47
CA GLU A 113 -3.50 2.28 53.37
C GLU A 113 -2.43 1.52 54.19
N LEU A 114 -1.30 1.17 53.57
CA LEU A 114 -0.19 0.53 54.28
C LEU A 114 0.43 1.48 55.31
N THR A 115 0.58 2.76 54.98
CA THR A 115 1.12 3.79 55.88
C THR A 115 0.22 3.99 57.10
N GLU A 116 -1.10 4.03 56.91
CA GLU A 116 -2.09 4.12 57.99
C GLU A 116 -2.08 2.87 58.88
N LEU A 117 -1.94 1.68 58.30
CA LEU A 117 -1.83 0.42 59.05
C LEU A 117 -0.54 0.36 59.89
N VAL A 118 0.59 0.80 59.33
CA VAL A 118 1.87 0.86 60.06
C VAL A 118 1.80 1.90 61.19
N MET A 119 1.19 3.07 60.96
CA MET A 119 1.02 4.10 61.98
C MET A 119 0.10 3.64 63.13
N SER A 120 -1.00 2.97 62.81
CA SER A 120 -1.94 2.45 63.82
C SER A 120 -1.35 1.29 64.64
N SER A 121 -0.56 0.42 64.02
CA SER A 121 0.16 -0.65 64.74
C SER A 121 1.30 -0.11 65.60
N LEU A 122 2.03 0.92 65.17
CA LEU A 122 3.02 1.61 66.02
C LEU A 122 2.37 2.30 67.23
N ALA A 123 1.20 2.93 67.04
CA ALA A 123 0.44 3.55 68.13
C ALA A 123 -0.10 2.51 69.14
N GLY A 124 -0.43 1.29 68.69
CA GLY A 124 -0.83 0.18 69.55
C GLY A 124 0.33 -0.49 70.32
N LEU A 125 1.58 -0.30 69.87
CA LEU A 125 2.79 -0.80 70.53
C LEU A 125 3.29 0.10 71.68
N THR A 126 2.78 1.33 71.79
CA THR A 126 3.04 2.20 72.95
C THR A 126 2.01 1.96 74.05
N MET A 127 2.27 0.89 74.82
CA MET A 127 1.84 0.56 76.20
C MET A 127 0.52 -0.21 76.44
N PRO A 128 0.65 -1.45 76.97
CA PRO A 128 0.03 -1.87 78.22
C PRO A 128 1.05 -1.90 79.38
N GLU A 129 0.62 -1.26 80.48
CA GLU A 129 0.97 -1.29 81.91
C GLU A 129 2.26 -1.95 82.44
N VAL A 130 2.94 -1.26 83.39
CA VAL A 130 3.47 -1.92 84.60
C VAL A 130 3.25 -1.03 85.84
N SER A 131 2.37 -1.51 86.72
CA SER A 131 2.25 -1.13 88.14
C SER A 131 3.51 -1.54 88.93
N GLY A 132 4.00 -0.71 89.84
CA GLY A 132 5.05 -1.11 90.79
C GLY A 132 5.53 -0.03 91.77
N LYS A 133 4.94 -0.04 92.97
CA LYS A 133 5.47 0.26 94.32
C LYS A 133 6.55 1.35 94.49
N GLU A 134 6.23 2.36 95.29
CA GLU A 134 6.69 2.50 96.70
C GLU A 134 5.73 3.42 97.49
#